data_AF-A0A975BUZ7-F1
#
_entry.id   AF-A0A975BUZ7-F1
#
_cell.length_a   1.000
_cell.length_b   1.000
_cell.length_c   1.000
_cell.angle_alpha   90.00
_cell.angle_beta   90.00
_cell.angle_gamma   90.00
#
_symmetry.space_group_name_H-M   'P 1'
#
loop_
_entity.id
_entity.type
_entity.pdbx_description
1 polymer ?
#
loop_
_entity_poly.entity_id
_entity_poly.type
_entity_poly.pdbx_seq_one_letter_code
_entity_poly.pdbx_strand_id
1 'polypeptide(L)'
;MKKFNKTGILFFYTVVICLHILGTEALAAEEAGSSWRGTYDLIMLWLNFGILAFVCVKFGKKPLMDFLHGRKKEVADEISQVEKEKEQLVNKIKETYKVLDESEVQFSELKQKIVSQGEKKRQNIIEDAQRQSQIMLETSKQKIGSQILQAKSKFRSEMIDEAVALATERLPKEMSDEDDQKFVEEYITSAFMK
;
A
#
# COMPACT_ATOMS: atom_id res chain seq x y z
N MET A 1 1.52 -28.15 -32.88
CA MET A 1 2.11 -29.26 -33.68
C MET A 1 0.99 -30.18 -34.16
N LYS A 2 0.42 -29.93 -35.36
CA LYS A 2 -0.65 -30.77 -35.92
C LYS A 2 -0.03 -31.67 -36.99
N LYS A 3 -0.14 -32.99 -36.81
CA LYS A 3 0.37 -34.01 -37.72
C LYS A 3 -0.24 -33.78 -39.10
N PHE A 4 0.49 -33.07 -39.97
CA PHE A 4 0.23 -33.05 -41.40
C PHE A 4 0.17 -34.51 -41.85
N ASN A 5 -0.89 -34.86 -42.58
CA ASN A 5 -1.18 -36.21 -43.02
C ASN A 5 -0.19 -36.62 -44.13
N LYS A 6 1.10 -36.71 -43.76
CA LYS A 6 2.24 -36.95 -44.65
C LYS A 6 2.04 -38.24 -45.45
N THR A 7 1.36 -39.22 -44.86
CA THR A 7 1.02 -40.49 -45.51
C THR A 7 0.07 -40.33 -46.69
N GLY A 8 -0.91 -39.40 -46.63
CA GLY A 8 -1.84 -39.14 -47.73
C GLY A 8 -1.22 -38.33 -48.87
N ILE A 9 -0.33 -37.39 -48.54
CA ILE A 9 0.45 -36.62 -49.52
C ILE A 9 1.48 -37.54 -50.20
N LEU A 10 2.15 -38.39 -49.43
CA LEU A 10 3.09 -39.40 -49.95
C LEU A 10 2.36 -40.37 -50.88
N PHE A 11 1.16 -40.84 -50.50
CA PHE A 11 0.34 -41.72 -51.34
C PHE A 11 -0.09 -41.04 -52.65
N PHE A 12 -0.49 -39.77 -52.59
CA PHE A 12 -0.80 -38.96 -53.79
C PHE A 12 0.41 -38.84 -54.71
N TYR A 13 1.58 -38.49 -54.18
CA TYR A 13 2.83 -38.44 -54.95
C TYR A 13 3.20 -39.80 -55.54
N THR A 14 3.06 -40.90 -54.79
CA THR A 14 3.35 -42.25 -55.31
C THR A 14 2.39 -42.68 -56.42
N VAL A 15 1.10 -42.30 -56.33
CA VAL A 15 0.11 -42.58 -57.38
C VAL A 15 0.40 -41.76 -58.62
N VAL A 16 0.72 -40.46 -58.48
CA VAL A 16 1.12 -39.58 -59.60
C VAL A 16 2.42 -40.07 -60.26
N ILE A 17 3.40 -40.47 -59.47
CA ILE A 17 4.68 -41.01 -59.96
C ILE A 17 4.47 -42.35 -60.67
N CYS A 18 3.69 -43.29 -60.12
CA CYS A 18 3.35 -44.56 -60.80
C CYS A 18 2.63 -44.32 -62.13
N LEU A 19 1.77 -43.31 -62.15
CA LEU A 19 0.96 -42.96 -63.31
C LEU A 19 1.78 -42.22 -64.39
N HIS A 20 2.88 -41.54 -64.03
CA HIS A 20 3.89 -41.06 -64.98
C HIS A 20 4.80 -42.19 -65.49
N ILE A 21 5.27 -43.08 -64.62
CA ILE A 21 6.16 -44.20 -64.99
C ILE A 21 5.46 -45.21 -65.91
N LEU A 22 4.18 -45.52 -65.67
CA LEU A 22 3.39 -46.43 -66.51
C LEU A 22 2.88 -45.75 -67.81
N GLY A 23 2.84 -44.42 -67.87
CA GLY A 23 2.40 -43.67 -69.05
C GLY A 23 3.50 -43.47 -70.10
N THR A 24 4.78 -43.55 -69.72
CA THR A 24 5.91 -43.28 -70.63
C THR A 24 6.20 -44.39 -71.62
N GLU A 25 5.78 -45.64 -71.38
CA GLU A 25 5.96 -46.73 -72.35
C GLU A 25 5.03 -46.62 -73.57
N ALA A 26 3.94 -45.84 -73.46
CA ALA A 26 3.02 -45.59 -74.58
C ALA A 26 3.53 -44.51 -75.55
N LEU A 27 4.49 -43.67 -75.13
CA LEU A 27 4.96 -42.49 -75.90
C LEU A 27 6.29 -42.71 -76.63
N ALA A 28 6.90 -43.89 -76.51
CA ALA A 28 8.23 -44.22 -77.06
C ALA A 28 8.21 -45.18 -78.25
N ALA A 29 7.09 -45.27 -78.99
CA ALA A 29 7.03 -45.98 -80.27
C ALA A 29 6.65 -44.99 -81.39
N GLU A 30 7.68 -44.39 -81.99
CA GLU A 30 7.55 -43.70 -83.26
C GLU A 30 7.35 -44.76 -84.36
N GLU A 31 6.10 -45.01 -84.77
CA GLU A 31 5.78 -45.39 -86.16
C GLU A 31 4.28 -45.24 -86.44
N ALA A 32 4.00 -44.57 -87.55
CA ALA A 32 2.68 -44.28 -88.07
C ALA A 32 1.91 -45.54 -88.50
N GLY A 33 0.61 -45.60 -88.18
CA GLY A 33 -0.32 -46.46 -88.91
C GLY A 33 -1.40 -47.17 -88.08
N SER A 34 -2.45 -46.46 -87.67
CA SER A 34 -3.87 -46.88 -87.71
C SER A 34 -4.75 -46.04 -86.79
N SER A 35 -5.98 -45.74 -87.23
CA SER A 35 -6.91 -44.78 -86.60
C SER A 35 -7.38 -45.16 -85.19
N TRP A 36 -7.21 -46.41 -84.75
CA TRP A 36 -7.73 -46.90 -83.47
C TRP A 36 -6.85 -46.56 -82.25
N ARG A 37 -5.55 -46.30 -82.45
CA ARG A 37 -4.62 -45.98 -81.35
C ARG A 37 -4.75 -44.55 -80.82
N GLY A 38 -4.96 -43.56 -81.70
CA GLY A 38 -5.14 -42.16 -81.24
C GLY A 38 -6.39 -41.95 -80.39
N THR A 39 -7.49 -42.68 -80.69
CA THR A 39 -8.67 -42.72 -79.83
C THR A 39 -8.41 -43.41 -78.49
N TYR A 40 -7.56 -44.43 -78.47
CA TYR A 40 -7.18 -45.14 -77.25
C TYR A 40 -6.35 -44.26 -76.31
N ASP A 41 -5.39 -43.50 -76.83
CA ASP A 41 -4.56 -42.60 -76.03
C ASP A 41 -5.38 -41.48 -75.40
N LEU A 42 -6.35 -40.91 -76.14
CA LEU A 42 -7.28 -39.93 -75.58
C LEU A 42 -8.15 -40.52 -74.47
N ILE A 43 -8.68 -41.74 -74.66
CA ILE A 43 -9.48 -42.43 -73.63
C ILE A 43 -8.62 -42.70 -72.38
N MET A 44 -7.37 -43.13 -72.55
CA MET A 44 -6.45 -43.37 -71.45
C MET A 44 -6.12 -42.07 -70.71
N LEU A 45 -5.90 -40.95 -71.42
CA LEU A 45 -5.68 -39.64 -70.83
C LEU A 45 -6.87 -39.17 -69.99
N TRP A 46 -8.10 -39.29 -70.50
CA TRP A 46 -9.31 -38.92 -69.77
C TRP A 46 -9.57 -39.84 -68.57
N LEU A 47 -9.29 -41.14 -68.70
CA LEU A 47 -9.36 -42.09 -67.58
C LEU A 47 -8.37 -41.73 -66.48
N ASN A 48 -7.13 -41.41 -66.87
CA ASN A 48 -6.06 -40.99 -66.00
C ASN A 48 -6.39 -39.67 -65.29
N PHE A 49 -6.86 -38.66 -66.03
CA PHE A 49 -7.36 -37.41 -65.46
C PHE A 49 -8.52 -37.65 -64.48
N GLY A 50 -9.44 -38.55 -64.81
CA GLY A 50 -10.56 -38.94 -63.94
C GLY A 50 -10.09 -39.57 -62.63
N ILE A 51 -9.09 -40.47 -62.68
CA ILE A 51 -8.47 -41.06 -61.49
C ILE A 51 -7.78 -39.98 -60.65
N LEU A 52 -7.00 -39.10 -61.27
CA LEU A 52 -6.33 -37.99 -60.59
C LEU A 52 -7.34 -37.06 -59.92
N ALA A 53 -8.40 -36.67 -60.63
CA ALA A 53 -9.47 -35.83 -60.13
C ALA A 53 -10.21 -36.49 -58.96
N PHE A 54 -10.49 -37.79 -59.04
CA PHE A 54 -11.13 -38.54 -57.97
C PHE A 54 -10.27 -38.56 -56.70
N VAL A 55 -8.97 -38.82 -56.84
CA VAL A 55 -8.02 -38.80 -55.70
C VAL A 55 -7.91 -37.38 -55.14
N CYS A 56 -7.79 -36.35 -55.99
CA CYS A 56 -7.73 -34.96 -55.56
C CYS A 56 -8.98 -34.52 -54.79
N VAL A 57 -10.17 -34.88 -55.28
CA VAL A 57 -11.44 -34.57 -54.61
C VAL A 57 -11.56 -35.33 -53.29
N LYS A 58 -11.20 -36.62 -53.25
CA LYS A 58 -11.35 -37.44 -52.04
C LYS A 58 -10.34 -37.08 -50.94
N PHE A 59 -9.10 -36.74 -51.31
CA PHE A 59 -8.04 -36.40 -50.35
C PHE A 59 -7.92 -34.90 -50.08
N GLY A 60 -8.26 -34.03 -51.03
CA GLY A 60 -8.11 -32.57 -50.92
C GLY A 60 -9.25 -31.87 -50.17
N LYS A 61 -10.48 -32.43 -50.21
CA LYS A 61 -11.64 -31.81 -49.53
C LYS A 61 -11.45 -31.64 -48.03
N LYS A 62 -10.92 -32.66 -47.35
CA LYS A 62 -10.72 -32.66 -45.90
C LYS A 62 -9.69 -31.62 -45.42
N PRO A 63 -8.43 -31.60 -45.91
CA PRO A 63 -7.45 -30.61 -45.48
C PRO A 63 -7.83 -29.17 -45.87
N LEU A 64 -8.49 -28.97 -47.01
CA LEU A 64 -8.94 -27.63 -47.42
C LEU A 64 -10.04 -27.09 -46.50
N MET A 65 -11.03 -27.92 -46.16
CA MET A 65 -12.07 -27.53 -45.20
C MET A 65 -11.51 -27.35 -43.79
N ASP A 66 -10.59 -28.21 -43.34
CA ASP A 66 -9.96 -28.07 -42.02
C ASP A 66 -9.16 -26.76 -41.90
N PHE A 67 -8.49 -26.33 -42.98
CA PHE A 67 -7.77 -25.05 -43.02
C PHE A 67 -8.72 -23.85 -42.94
N LEU A 68 -9.80 -23.85 -43.72
CA LEU A 68 -10.80 -22.77 -43.72
C LEU A 68 -11.54 -22.67 -42.38
N HIS A 69 -11.94 -23.81 -41.79
CA HIS A 69 -12.53 -23.82 -40.45
C HIS A 69 -11.53 -23.36 -39.38
N GLY A 70 -10.25 -23.73 -39.51
CA GLY A 70 -9.17 -23.26 -38.64
C GLY A 70 -9.04 -21.74 -38.66
N ARG A 71 -8.96 -21.13 -39.85
CA ARG A 71 -8.88 -19.67 -40.00
C ARG A 71 -10.14 -18.96 -39.49
N LYS A 72 -11.32 -19.50 -39.79
CA LYS A 72 -12.58 -18.93 -39.28
C LYS A 72 -12.64 -18.97 -37.75
N LYS A 73 -12.22 -20.09 -37.16
CA LYS A 73 -12.19 -20.25 -35.70
C LYS A 73 -11.17 -19.32 -35.04
N GLU A 74 -9.98 -19.21 -35.60
CA GLU A 74 -8.93 -18.31 -35.11
C GLU A 74 -9.41 -16.86 -35.06
N VAL A 75 -10.03 -16.36 -36.15
CA VAL A 75 -10.59 -15.01 -36.20
C VAL A 75 -11.76 -14.83 -35.21
N ALA A 76 -12.63 -15.83 -35.09
CA ALA A 76 -13.74 -15.77 -34.14
C ALA A 76 -13.25 -15.76 -32.67
N ASP A 77 -12.22 -16.56 -32.37
CA ASP A 77 -11.61 -16.62 -31.05
C ASP A 77 -10.89 -15.29 -30.73
N GLU A 78 -10.17 -14.70 -31.69
CA GLU A 78 -9.52 -13.39 -31.55
C GLU A 78 -10.54 -12.26 -31.30
N ILE A 79 -11.62 -12.20 -32.08
CA ILE A 79 -12.70 -11.23 -31.87
C ILE A 79 -13.34 -11.41 -30.48
N SER A 80 -13.66 -12.65 -30.10
CA SER A 80 -14.25 -12.93 -28.78
C SER A 80 -13.32 -12.53 -27.64
N GLN A 81 -12.01 -12.75 -27.81
CA GLN A 81 -11.01 -12.35 -26.83
C GLN A 81 -10.95 -10.82 -26.71
N VAL A 82 -10.90 -10.09 -27.83
CA VAL A 82 -10.89 -8.61 -27.82
C VAL A 82 -12.16 -8.05 -27.18
N GLU A 83 -13.32 -8.64 -27.44
CA GLU A 83 -14.59 -8.23 -26.81
C GLU A 83 -14.56 -8.45 -25.29
N LYS A 84 -14.09 -9.62 -24.84
CA LYS A 84 -13.94 -9.91 -23.40
C LYS A 84 -12.95 -8.97 -22.72
N GLU A 85 -11.81 -8.70 -23.37
CA GLU A 85 -10.81 -7.76 -22.84
C GLU A 85 -11.39 -6.35 -22.74
N LYS A 86 -12.14 -5.90 -23.75
CA LYS A 86 -12.85 -4.61 -23.69
C LYS A 86 -13.86 -4.56 -22.55
N GLU A 87 -14.68 -5.59 -22.38
CA GLU A 87 -15.65 -5.65 -21.29
C GLU A 87 -14.95 -5.60 -19.91
N GLN A 88 -13.89 -6.37 -19.74
CA GLN A 88 -13.07 -6.36 -18.51
C GLN A 88 -12.44 -4.99 -18.25
N LEU A 89 -11.92 -4.32 -19.29
CA LEU A 89 -11.37 -2.97 -19.20
C LEU A 89 -12.44 -1.96 -18.77
N VAL A 90 -13.63 -2.00 -19.39
CA VAL A 90 -14.76 -1.12 -19.02
C VAL A 90 -15.17 -1.34 -17.57
N ASN A 91 -15.25 -2.60 -17.13
CA ASN A 91 -15.59 -2.92 -15.75
C ASN A 91 -14.51 -2.44 -14.76
N LYS A 92 -13.23 -2.64 -15.06
CA LYS A 92 -12.11 -2.11 -14.25
C LYS A 92 -12.13 -0.59 -14.17
N ILE A 93 -12.43 0.10 -15.26
CA ILE A 93 -12.54 1.56 -15.29
C ILE A 93 -13.69 2.01 -14.38
N LYS A 94 -14.87 1.39 -14.48
CA LYS A 94 -16.01 1.70 -13.60
C LYS A 94 -15.70 1.46 -12.13
N GLU A 95 -15.04 0.34 -11.81
CA GLU A 95 -14.61 0.03 -10.45
C GLU A 95 -13.61 1.06 -9.94
N THR A 96 -12.64 1.45 -10.76
CA THR A 96 -11.65 2.49 -10.40
C THR A 96 -12.32 3.84 -10.13
N TYR A 97 -13.29 4.25 -10.95
CA TYR A 97 -14.06 5.48 -10.71
C TYR A 97 -14.88 5.40 -9.42
N LYS A 98 -15.48 4.24 -9.11
CA LYS A 98 -16.22 4.03 -7.86
C LYS A 98 -15.29 4.13 -6.65
N VAL A 99 -14.11 3.53 -6.71
CA VAL A 99 -13.09 3.63 -5.66
C VAL A 99 -12.59 5.06 -5.50
N LEU A 100 -12.45 5.81 -6.60
CA LEU A 100 -12.03 7.21 -6.55
C LEU A 100 -13.07 8.09 -5.85
N ASP A 101 -14.35 7.93 -6.19
CA ASP A 101 -15.47 8.65 -5.57
C ASP A 101 -15.59 8.31 -4.07
N GLU A 102 -15.53 7.01 -3.73
CA GLU A 102 -15.50 6.57 -2.33
C GLU A 102 -14.28 7.14 -1.57
N SER A 103 -13.12 7.21 -2.22
CA SER A 103 -11.91 7.78 -1.62
C SER A 103 -12.07 9.28 -1.38
N GLU A 104 -12.70 10.03 -2.28
CA GLU A 104 -12.92 11.47 -2.13
C GLU A 104 -13.82 11.76 -0.91
N VAL A 105 -14.88 10.98 -0.73
CA VAL A 105 -15.75 11.04 0.46
C VAL A 105 -14.94 10.74 1.72
N GLN A 106 -14.16 9.64 1.73
CA GLN A 106 -13.32 9.29 2.89
C GLN A 106 -12.27 10.37 3.21
N PHE A 107 -11.67 11.00 2.20
CA PHE A 107 -10.72 12.10 2.40
C PHE A 107 -11.40 13.32 3.02
N SER A 108 -12.61 13.65 2.58
CA SER A 108 -13.40 14.75 3.15
C SER A 108 -13.74 14.49 4.62
N GLU A 109 -14.23 13.28 4.93
CA GLU A 109 -14.53 12.85 6.31
C GLU A 109 -13.28 12.86 7.19
N LEU A 110 -12.16 12.34 6.68
CA LEU A 110 -10.88 12.33 7.39
C LEU A 110 -10.40 13.76 7.67
N LYS A 111 -10.50 14.65 6.69
CA LYS A 111 -10.14 16.06 6.86
C LYS A 111 -10.99 16.72 7.94
N GLN A 112 -12.31 16.52 7.92
CA GLN A 112 -13.21 17.04 8.95
C GLN A 112 -12.88 16.48 10.34
N LYS A 113 -12.58 15.18 10.42
CA LYS A 113 -12.16 14.53 11.66
C LYS A 113 -10.86 15.14 12.20
N ILE A 114 -9.85 15.34 11.36
CA ILE A 114 -8.58 15.95 11.75
C ILE A 114 -8.79 17.38 12.26
N VAL A 115 -9.61 18.19 11.57
CA VAL A 115 -9.92 19.56 12.01
C VAL A 115 -10.61 19.55 13.38
N SER A 116 -11.66 18.74 13.54
CA SER A 116 -12.39 18.64 14.81
C SER A 116 -11.52 18.13 15.97
N GLN A 117 -10.60 17.20 15.71
CA GLN A 117 -9.64 16.71 16.69
C GLN A 117 -8.60 17.79 17.04
N GLY A 118 -8.15 18.55 16.04
CA GLY A 118 -7.25 19.69 16.22
C GLY A 118 -7.86 20.77 17.11
N GLU A 119 -9.13 21.13 16.85
CA GLU A 119 -9.88 22.10 17.67
C GLU A 119 -10.06 21.62 19.11
N LYS A 120 -10.49 20.37 19.31
CA LYS A 120 -10.60 19.77 20.65
C LYS A 120 -9.26 19.76 21.38
N LYS A 121 -8.18 19.35 20.70
CA LYS A 121 -6.84 19.33 21.30
C LYS A 121 -6.36 20.73 21.66
N ARG A 122 -6.61 21.72 20.80
CA ARG A 122 -6.32 23.13 21.08
C ARG A 122 -7.06 23.60 22.33
N GLN A 123 -8.35 23.32 22.41
CA GLN A 123 -9.18 23.71 23.56
C GLN A 123 -8.64 23.06 24.86
N ASN A 124 -8.36 21.76 24.83
CA ASN A 124 -7.79 21.05 25.98
C ASN A 124 -6.44 21.65 26.42
N ILE A 125 -5.54 21.98 25.48
CA ILE A 125 -4.26 22.62 25.80
C ILE A 125 -4.47 23.97 26.49
N ILE A 126 -5.43 24.78 26.01
CA ILE A 126 -5.74 26.07 26.62
C ILE A 126 -6.30 25.89 28.03
N GLU A 127 -7.23 24.97 28.23
CA GLU A 127 -7.82 24.68 29.54
C GLU A 127 -6.78 24.14 30.53
N ASP A 128 -5.92 23.23 30.10
CA ASP A 128 -4.85 22.69 30.92
C ASP A 128 -3.81 23.77 31.28
N ALA A 129 -3.46 24.64 30.34
CA ALA A 129 -2.57 25.77 30.59
C ALA A 129 -3.18 26.77 31.60
N GLN A 130 -4.48 27.07 31.48
CA GLN A 130 -5.18 27.92 32.44
C GLN A 130 -5.22 27.29 33.83
N ARG A 131 -5.52 25.98 33.92
CA ARG A 131 -5.53 25.24 35.19
C ARG A 131 -4.14 25.24 35.83
N GLN A 132 -3.09 24.94 35.07
CA GLN A 132 -1.70 24.98 35.56
C GLN A 132 -1.30 26.38 36.03
N SER A 133 -1.68 27.42 35.28
CA SER A 133 -1.41 28.81 35.67
C SER A 133 -2.08 29.16 37.01
N GLN A 134 -3.34 28.77 37.21
CA GLN A 134 -4.04 28.98 38.48
C GLN A 134 -3.35 28.25 39.65
N ILE A 135 -3.02 26.97 39.48
CA ILE A 135 -2.30 26.18 40.49
C ILE A 135 -0.95 26.82 40.81
N MET A 136 -0.22 27.29 39.80
CA MET A 136 1.07 27.95 39.97
C MET A 136 0.93 29.25 40.77
N LEU A 137 -0.10 30.06 40.48
CA LEU A 137 -0.38 31.30 41.21
C LEU A 137 -0.75 31.04 42.66
N GLU A 138 -1.62 30.05 42.93
CA GLU A 138 -2.01 29.68 44.29
C GLU A 138 -0.81 29.17 45.09
N THR A 139 -0.02 28.27 44.51
CA THR A 139 1.20 27.74 45.11
C THR A 139 2.19 28.86 45.40
N SER A 140 2.35 29.82 44.48
CA SER A 140 3.23 30.97 44.66
C SER A 140 2.76 31.87 45.80
N LYS A 141 1.46 32.16 45.90
CA LYS A 141 0.88 32.93 47.01
C LYS A 141 1.12 32.25 48.36
N GLN A 142 0.92 30.93 48.43
CA GLN A 142 1.20 30.14 49.63
C GLN A 142 2.68 30.19 50.01
N LYS A 143 3.59 30.03 49.05
CA LYS A 143 5.04 30.13 49.26
C LYS A 143 5.45 31.51 49.76
N ILE A 144 4.93 32.59 49.14
CA ILE A 144 5.18 33.97 49.57
C ILE A 144 4.72 34.16 51.02
N GLY A 145 3.51 33.70 51.36
CA GLY A 145 3.00 33.78 52.73
C GLY A 145 3.90 33.07 53.74
N SER A 146 4.34 31.85 53.43
CA SER A 146 5.26 31.08 54.26
C SER A 146 6.63 31.78 54.40
N GLN A 147 7.17 32.34 53.31
CA GLN A 147 8.45 33.06 53.35
C GLN A 147 8.36 34.35 54.16
N ILE A 148 7.25 35.09 54.08
CA ILE A 148 7.02 36.29 54.90
C ILE A 148 6.97 35.92 56.38
N LEU A 149 6.26 34.84 56.74
CA LEU A 149 6.20 34.36 58.12
C LEU A 149 7.59 33.95 58.63
N GLN A 150 8.34 33.22 57.83
CA GLN A 150 9.71 32.80 58.17
C GLN A 150 10.64 34.02 58.32
N ALA A 151 10.58 34.98 57.41
CA ALA A 151 11.36 36.21 57.46
C ALA A 151 11.02 37.05 58.70
N LYS A 152 9.73 37.18 59.06
CA LYS A 152 9.30 37.85 60.30
C LYS A 152 9.83 37.17 61.55
N SER A 153 9.76 35.83 61.60
CA SER A 153 10.29 35.06 62.72
C SER A 153 11.80 35.25 62.88
N LYS A 154 12.54 35.15 61.77
CA LYS A 154 13.99 35.36 61.76
C LYS A 154 14.37 36.78 62.19
N PHE A 155 13.69 37.78 61.64
CA PHE A 155 13.90 39.18 62.01
C PHE A 155 13.63 39.44 63.50
N ARG A 156 12.57 38.83 64.06
CA ARG A 156 12.29 38.92 65.50
C ARG A 156 13.40 38.30 66.34
N SER A 157 13.93 37.14 65.93
CA SER A 157 15.08 36.53 66.61
C SER A 157 16.29 37.45 66.58
N GLU A 158 16.64 37.96 65.39
CA GLU A 158 17.78 38.88 65.20
C GLU A 158 17.63 40.15 66.06
N MET A 159 16.42 40.73 66.18
CA MET A 159 16.19 41.86 67.08
C MET A 159 16.32 41.52 68.56
N ILE A 160 15.88 40.32 68.98
CA ILE A 160 16.04 39.88 70.37
C ILE A 160 17.52 39.68 70.69
N ASP A 161 18.26 39.02 69.79
CA ASP A 161 19.69 38.77 69.95
C ASP A 161 20.47 40.09 70.05
N GLU A 162 20.14 41.09 69.20
CA GLU A 162 20.75 42.42 69.25
C GLU A 162 20.38 43.20 70.53
N ALA A 163 19.11 43.13 70.96
CA ALA A 163 18.66 43.78 72.19
C ALA A 163 19.35 43.18 73.43
N VAL A 164 19.52 41.85 73.47
CA VAL A 164 20.26 41.16 74.53
C VAL A 164 21.74 41.54 74.48
N ALA A 165 22.35 41.63 73.30
CA ALA A 165 23.74 42.07 73.15
C ALA A 165 23.94 43.49 73.69
N LEU A 166 23.07 44.43 73.31
CA LEU A 166 23.09 45.82 73.80
C LEU A 166 22.86 45.91 75.32
N ALA A 167 21.90 45.15 75.84
CA ALA A 167 21.66 45.07 77.28
C ALA A 167 22.89 44.53 78.02
N THR A 168 23.52 43.46 77.51
CA THR A 168 24.74 42.89 78.11
C THR A 168 25.92 43.87 78.08
N GLU A 169 26.02 44.72 77.07
CA GLU A 169 27.09 45.72 76.97
C GLU A 169 26.86 46.96 77.86
N ARG A 170 25.60 47.38 78.03
CA ARG A 170 25.22 48.58 78.79
C ARG A 170 24.95 48.32 80.27
N LEU A 171 24.35 47.18 80.63
CA LEU A 171 23.92 46.85 81.99
C LEU A 171 25.07 46.94 83.02
N PRO A 172 26.30 46.43 82.76
CA PRO A 172 27.40 46.55 83.72
C PRO A 172 27.88 48.00 83.95
N LYS A 173 27.59 48.91 83.01
CA LYS A 173 28.03 50.33 83.09
C LYS A 173 27.06 51.20 83.89
N GLU A 174 25.81 50.75 84.08
CA GLU A 174 24.72 51.52 84.71
C GLU A 174 24.26 50.91 86.06
N MET A 175 24.85 49.81 86.51
CA MET A 175 24.53 49.19 87.81
C MET A 175 25.16 49.94 88.99
N SER A 176 24.38 50.09 90.07
CA SER A 176 24.80 50.64 91.38
C SER A 176 25.13 49.52 92.36
N ASP A 177 26.01 49.78 93.35
CA ASP A 177 26.38 48.83 94.42
C ASP A 177 25.16 48.33 95.23
N GLU A 178 24.07 49.12 95.28
CA GLU A 178 22.81 48.78 95.94
C GLU A 178 21.98 47.73 95.18
N ASP A 179 22.07 47.73 93.84
CA ASP A 179 21.39 46.74 93.00
C ASP A 179 22.10 45.38 93.08
N ASP A 180 23.43 45.38 93.16
CA ASP A 180 24.23 44.16 93.38
C ASP A 180 23.86 43.45 94.69
N GLN A 181 23.70 44.20 95.77
CA GLN A 181 23.29 43.63 97.06
C GLN A 181 21.88 43.00 97.00
N LYS A 182 20.93 43.67 96.33
CA LYS A 182 19.59 43.13 96.11
C LYS A 182 19.60 41.85 95.28
N PHE A 183 20.39 41.78 94.20
CA PHE A 183 20.52 40.57 93.40
C PHE A 183 21.10 39.40 94.20
N VAL A 184 22.07 39.66 95.08
CA VAL A 184 22.64 38.63 95.98
C VAL A 184 21.58 38.15 96.98
N GLU A 185 20.82 39.06 97.60
CA GLU A 185 19.75 38.70 98.54
C GLU A 185 18.61 37.91 97.87
N GLU A 186 18.23 38.28 96.64
CA GLU A 186 17.22 37.59 95.84
C GLU A 186 17.71 36.22 95.34
N TYR A 187 18.98 36.08 94.96
CA TYR A 187 19.58 34.79 94.59
C TYR A 187 19.63 33.83 95.79
N ILE A 188 20.01 34.35 96.96
CA ILE A 188 20.00 33.58 98.22
C ILE A 188 18.56 33.15 98.53
N THR A 189 17.59 34.07 98.52
CA THR A 189 16.19 33.78 98.83
C THR A 189 15.55 32.79 97.86
N SER A 190 15.81 32.92 96.55
CA SER A 190 15.27 32.01 95.54
C SER A 190 15.93 30.62 95.56
N ALA A 191 17.21 30.51 95.92
CA ALA A 191 17.89 29.24 96.13
C ALA A 191 17.40 28.49 97.39
N PHE A 192 16.91 29.23 98.39
CA PHE A 192 16.29 28.67 99.60
C PHE A 192 14.77 28.40 99.48
N MET A 193 14.09 28.93 98.46
CA MET A 193 12.66 28.71 98.17
C MET A 193 12.36 27.57 97.18
N LYS A 194 13.36 26.75 96.85
CA LYS A 194 13.19 25.47 96.15
C LYS A 194 13.50 24.31 97.09
#